data_AF-A0A9X2HFE9-F1
#
_entry.id   AF-A0A9X2HFE9-F1
#
_cell.length_a   1.000
_cell.length_b   1.000
_cell.length_c   1.000
_cell.angle_alpha   90.00
_cell.angle_beta   90.00
_cell.angle_gamma   90.00
#
_symmetry.space_group_name_H-M   'P 1'
#
loop_
_entity.id
_entity.type
_entity.pdbx_description
1 polymer ?
#
loop_
_entity_poly.entity_id
_entity_poly.type
_entity_poly.pdbx_seq_one_letter_code
_entity_poly.pdbx_strand_id
1 'polypeptide(L)'
;MTADSPRTPDARSSAEEGRAFVVMIVAAGSGERLGHGVPKARVDLGGLSILERALESVEAWGRAAHVVVTLPPATPSWRRCAAAAAPCP
;
A
#
# COMPACT_ATOMS: atom_id res chain seq x y z
N MET A 1 -4.11 -39.50 15.21
CA MET A 1 -3.11 -39.06 14.22
C MET A 1 -3.71 -39.27 12.84
N THR A 2 -4.59 -38.38 12.40
CA THR A 2 -5.14 -38.37 11.04
C THR A 2 -4.30 -37.42 10.22
N ALA A 3 -3.69 -37.92 9.15
CA ALA A 3 -2.88 -37.14 8.24
C ALA A 3 -3.75 -36.09 7.55
N ASP A 4 -3.24 -34.85 7.50
CA ASP A 4 -3.74 -33.78 6.65
C ASP A 4 -3.55 -34.23 5.20
N SER A 5 -4.65 -34.55 4.51
CA SER A 5 -4.60 -34.93 3.10
C SER A 5 -4.05 -33.76 2.28
N PRO A 6 -3.20 -34.00 1.25
CA PRO A 6 -2.71 -32.95 0.38
C PRO A 6 -3.90 -32.22 -0.25
N ARG A 7 -4.04 -30.93 0.04
CA ARG A 7 -5.06 -30.06 -0.55
C ARG A 7 -4.77 -29.99 -2.04
N THR A 8 -5.64 -30.58 -2.87
CA THR A 8 -5.55 -30.49 -4.33
C THR A 8 -5.53 -29.01 -4.71
N PRO A 9 -4.57 -28.53 -5.54
CA PRO A 9 -4.57 -27.14 -6.00
C PRO A 9 -5.92 -26.87 -6.68
N ASP A 10 -6.70 -25.93 -6.15
CA ASP A 10 -7.99 -25.56 -6.72
C ASP A 10 -7.75 -24.78 -8.02
N ALA A 11 -8.58 -24.98 -9.04
CA ALA A 11 -8.47 -24.32 -10.36
C ALA A 11 -8.50 -22.76 -10.32
N ARG A 12 -8.66 -22.16 -9.14
CA ARG A 12 -8.38 -20.74 -8.89
C ARG A 12 -6.89 -20.41 -8.88
N SER A 13 -6.01 -21.34 -8.48
CA SER A 13 -4.56 -21.14 -8.43
C SER A 13 -3.99 -20.86 -9.83
N SER A 14 -4.44 -21.60 -10.83
CA SER A 14 -4.01 -21.46 -12.22
C SER A 14 -4.57 -20.23 -12.94
N ALA A 15 -5.70 -19.67 -12.48
CA ALA A 15 -6.20 -18.37 -12.94
C ALA A 15 -5.49 -17.18 -12.26
N GLU A 16 -4.91 -17.40 -11.07
CA GLU A 16 -4.06 -16.42 -10.39
C GLU A 16 -2.65 -16.35 -10.96
N GLU A 17 -2.13 -17.46 -11.48
CA GLU A 17 -0.77 -17.59 -12.04
C GLU A 17 -0.45 -16.70 -13.26
N GLY A 18 -1.37 -15.82 -13.67
CA GLY A 18 -1.12 -14.76 -14.64
C GLY A 18 -1.72 -13.40 -14.28
N ARG A 19 -2.24 -13.20 -13.06
CA ARG A 19 -2.97 -11.98 -12.70
C ARG A 19 -2.11 -11.03 -11.87
N ALA A 20 -1.65 -9.96 -12.51
CA ALA A 20 -0.96 -8.87 -11.84
C ALA A 20 -1.95 -7.95 -11.12
N PHE A 21 -1.67 -7.64 -9.86
CA PHE A 21 -2.42 -6.65 -9.09
C PHE A 21 -1.63 -5.35 -8.96
N VAL A 22 -2.27 -4.22 -9.25
CA VAL A 22 -1.74 -2.89 -8.95
C VAL A 22 -2.57 -2.29 -7.83
N VAL A 23 -1.90 -1.83 -6.78
CA VAL A 23 -2.55 -1.18 -5.63
C VAL A 23 -2.34 0.32 -5.73
N MET A 24 -3.45 1.07 -5.70
CA MET A 24 -3.43 2.53 -5.66
C MET A 24 -3.79 3.01 -4.26
N ILE A 25 -2.88 3.73 -3.62
CA ILE A 25 -3.10 4.38 -2.31
C ILE A 25 -3.24 5.87 -2.55
N VAL A 26 -4.47 6.39 -2.41
CA VAL A 26 -4.76 7.80 -2.62
C VAL A 26 -4.55 8.56 -1.30
N ALA A 27 -3.38 9.18 -1.16
CA ALA A 27 -2.93 9.87 0.06
C ALA A 27 -2.70 11.38 -0.13
N ALA A 28 -3.20 11.96 -1.22
CA ALA A 28 -3.04 13.37 -1.57
C ALA A 28 -3.94 14.35 -0.80
N GLY A 29 -4.80 13.85 0.10
CA GLY A 29 -5.69 14.70 0.90
C GLY A 29 -4.97 15.46 2.02
N SER A 30 -5.40 16.70 2.28
CA SER A 30 -4.83 17.56 3.34
C SER A 30 -5.14 17.09 4.76
N GLY A 31 -6.19 16.28 4.95
CA GLY A 31 -6.59 15.82 6.28
C GLY A 31 -7.21 16.92 7.16
N GLU A 32 -7.76 17.99 6.57
CA GLU A 32 -8.26 19.17 7.30
C GLU A 32 -9.19 18.82 8.48
N ARG A 33 -10.16 17.91 8.24
CA ARG A 33 -11.12 17.48 9.28
C ARG A 33 -10.48 16.75 10.46
N LEU A 34 -9.30 16.18 10.26
CA LEU A 34 -8.55 15.51 11.32
C LEU A 34 -7.83 16.53 12.24
N GLY A 35 -7.58 17.76 11.76
CA GLY A 35 -7.10 18.86 12.59
C GLY A 35 -5.66 18.76 13.10
N HIS A 36 -4.83 17.89 12.51
CA HIS A 36 -3.46 17.62 12.99
C HIS A 36 -2.36 18.50 12.36
N GLY A 37 -2.70 19.50 11.56
CA GLY A 37 -1.75 20.44 10.95
C GLY A 37 -0.82 19.84 9.87
N VAL A 38 -0.97 18.54 9.57
CA VAL A 38 -0.24 17.81 8.52
C VAL A 38 -1.22 16.94 7.72
N PRO A 39 -0.88 16.54 6.47
CA PRO A 39 -1.66 15.57 5.71
C PRO A 39 -1.96 14.32 6.54
N LYS A 40 -3.21 13.85 6.55
CA LYS A 40 -3.65 12.69 7.35
C LYS A 40 -2.71 11.49 7.18
N ALA A 41 -2.26 11.23 5.96
CA ALA A 41 -1.36 10.14 5.63
C ALA A 41 -0.04 10.15 6.43
N ARG A 42 0.41 11.32 6.90
CA ARG A 42 1.64 11.53 7.67
C ARG A 42 1.44 11.60 9.18
N VAL A 43 0.20 11.56 9.65
CA VAL A 43 -0.07 11.58 11.09
C VAL A 43 0.51 10.31 11.70
N ASP A 44 1.35 10.48 12.72
CA ASP A 44 1.87 9.38 13.52
C ASP A 44 0.74 8.70 14.29
N LEU A 45 0.68 7.38 14.18
CA LEU A 45 -0.24 6.53 14.91
C LEU A 45 0.53 5.36 15.49
N GLY A 46 1.12 5.59 16.66
CA GLY A 46 1.87 4.55 17.39
C GLY A 46 3.25 4.31 16.80
N GLY A 47 3.97 5.38 16.44
CA GLY A 47 5.34 5.32 15.93
C GLY A 47 5.46 5.04 14.43
N LEU A 48 4.33 4.88 13.74
CA LEU A 48 4.24 4.73 12.29
C LEU A 48 3.16 5.67 11.78
N SER A 49 3.40 6.29 10.62
CA SER A 49 2.38 7.07 9.95
C SER A 49 1.22 6.20 9.44
N ILE A 50 0.06 6.82 9.24
CA ILE A 50 -1.10 6.14 8.63
C ILE A 50 -0.73 5.52 7.27
N LEU A 51 0.10 6.20 6.47
CA LEU A 51 0.56 5.69 5.18
C LEU A 51 1.49 4.48 5.32
N GLU A 52 2.47 4.52 6.24
CA GLU A 52 3.35 3.38 6.50
C GLU A 52 2.57 2.14 6.94
N ARG A 53 1.57 2.31 7.81
CA ARG A 53 0.69 1.21 8.22
C ARG A 53 -0.12 0.62 7.06
N ALA A 54 -0.56 1.45 6.12
CA ALA A 54 -1.24 0.99 4.91
C ALA A 54 -0.28 0.23 3.99
N LEU A 55 0.96 0.70 3.83
CA LEU A 55 1.99 0.03 3.04
C LEU A 55 2.38 -1.32 3.64
N GLU A 56 2.56 -1.42 4.96
CA GLU A 56 2.83 -2.70 5.65
C GLU A 56 1.73 -3.73 5.39
N SER A 57 0.47 -3.29 5.34
CA SER A 57 -0.66 -4.18 5.05
C SER A 57 -0.63 -4.70 3.61
N VAL A 58 -0.24 -3.86 2.65
CA VAL A 58 -0.10 -4.23 1.24
C VAL A 58 1.12 -5.13 1.02
N GLU A 59 2.24 -4.83 1.68
CA GLU A 59 3.45 -5.67 1.67
C GLU A 59 3.13 -7.06 2.26
N ALA A 60 2.41 -7.13 3.39
CA ALA A 60 2.00 -8.38 4.02
C ALA A 60 1.01 -9.19 3.16
N TRP A 61 0.23 -8.53 2.31
CA TRP A 61 -0.66 -9.22 1.36
C TRP A 61 0.10 -9.94 0.24
N GLY A 62 1.30 -9.46 -0.11
CA GLY A 62 2.27 -10.20 -0.96
C GLY A 62 1.89 -10.43 -2.42
N ARG A 63 0.79 -9.85 -2.90
CA ARG A 63 0.25 -10.09 -4.26
C ARG A 63 0.28 -8.87 -5.17
N ALA A 64 0.70 -7.71 -4.66
CA ALA A 64 0.82 -6.48 -5.44
C ALA A 64 2.08 -6.53 -6.31
N ALA A 65 1.91 -6.47 -7.64
CA ALA A 65 3.01 -6.28 -8.58
C ALA A 65 3.57 -4.85 -8.51
N HIS A 66 2.68 -3.87 -8.30
CA HIS A 66 3.05 -2.47 -8.11
C HIS A 66 2.17 -1.80 -7.06
N VAL A 67 2.77 -0.85 -6.33
CA VAL A 67 2.06 0.05 -5.42
C VAL A 67 2.32 1.48 -5.87
N VAL A 68 1.24 2.22 -6.14
CA VAL A 68 1.28 3.62 -6.55
C VAL A 68 0.65 4.46 -5.44
N VAL A 69 1.36 5.47 -4.96
CA VAL A 69 0.89 6.36 -3.89
C VAL A 69 0.77 7.78 -4.45
N THR A 70 -0.40 8.40 -4.32
CA THR A 70 -0.57 9.83 -4.63
C THR A 70 -0.37 10.66 -3.38
N LEU A 71 0.39 11.75 -3.46
CA LEU A 71 0.73 12.60 -2.33
C LEU A 71 0.43 14.07 -2.65
N PRO A 72 0.25 14.94 -1.63
CA PRO A 72 0.11 16.37 -1.84
C PRO A 72 1.38 16.96 -2.49
N PRO A 73 1.26 17.99 -3.35
CA PRO A 73 2.41 18.70 -3.89
C PRO A 73 3.26 19.27 -2.74
N ALA A 74 4.59 19.18 -2.89
CA ALA A 74 5.59 19.60 -1.89
C ALA A 74 5.62 18.80 -0.58
N THR A 75 5.31 17.50 -0.57
CA THR A 75 5.56 16.64 0.59
C THR A 75 7.06 16.33 0.73
N PRO A 76 7.84 17.02 1.58
CA PRO A 76 9.26 16.72 1.71
C PRO A 76 9.38 15.43 2.53
N SER A 77 10.32 14.56 2.17
CA SER A 77 10.77 13.38 2.94
C SER A 77 9.78 12.22 3.14
N TRP A 78 8.96 11.82 2.15
CA TRP A 78 7.90 10.85 2.43
C TRP A 78 8.31 9.41 2.84
N ARG A 79 9.58 9.00 2.79
CA ARG A 79 10.13 7.67 3.20
C ARG A 79 9.40 6.43 2.63
N ARG A 80 10.19 5.60 1.93
CA ARG A 80 9.82 4.45 1.05
C ARG A 80 9.26 4.80 -0.33
N CYS A 81 9.99 5.63 -1.08
CA CYS A 81 9.88 5.59 -2.54
C CYS A 81 11.21 5.39 -3.24
N ALA A 82 11.39 4.19 -3.78
CA ALA A 82 11.88 4.03 -5.15
C ALA A 82 10.62 3.97 -6.03
N ALA A 83 10.45 4.67 -7.16
CA ALA A 83 11.31 5.53 -7.96
C ALA A 83 10.56 6.82 -8.32
N ALA A 84 11.31 7.87 -8.63
CA ALA A 84 10.80 9.19 -9.02
C ALA A 84 9.85 9.09 -10.22
N ALA A 85 8.56 9.35 -10.00
CA ALA A 85 7.70 9.87 -11.06
C ALA A 85 7.79 11.39 -10.99
N ALA A 86 8.36 12.01 -12.02
CA ALA A 86 8.38 13.45 -12.18
C ALA A 86 6.93 13.99 -12.18
N PRO A 87 6.65 15.15 -11.57
CA PRO A 87 5.33 15.76 -11.66
C PRO A 87 5.01 16.09 -13.14
N CYS A 88 3.82 15.70 -13.59
CA CYS A 88 3.27 16.12 -14.89
C CYS A 88 2.96 17.65 -14.82
N PRO A 89 3.27 18.44 -15.87
CA PRO A 89 3.04 19.89 -15.89
C PRO A 89 1.57 20.29 -15.77
#